data_AF-A0A0Q6X5X6-F1
#
_entry.id   AF-A0A0Q6X5X6-F1
#
_cell.length_a   1.000
_cell.length_b   1.000
_cell.length_c   1.000
_cell.angle_alpha   90.00
_cell.angle_beta   90.00
_cell.angle_gamma   90.00
#
_symmetry.space_group_name_H-M   'P 1'
#
loop_
_entity.id
_entity.type
_entity.pdbx_description
1 polymer ?
#
loop_
_entity_poly.entity_id
_entity_poly.type
_entity_poly.pdbx_seq_one_letter_code
_entity_poly.pdbx_strand_id
1 'polypeptide(L)'
;MFVFALLPCWAHAEQLYRCGNTYSQTPCAADATAKKLPSSAAPDAAAGLQGEALCATEGVLRMGVPDPEGARIISVTKLGTEVIQYADKPTAARKFAVRLNPRNAHGGYGGEQVFNCFLSEDGRRVLAVGNPRP
;
A
#
# COMPACT_ATOMS: atom_id res chain seq x y z
N MET A 1 -48.52 -2.72 17.43
CA MET A 1 -47.78 -2.32 18.64
C MET A 1 -46.58 -3.28 18.76
N PHE A 2 -45.41 -2.89 18.25
CA PHE A 2 -44.21 -3.73 18.20
C PHE A 2 -43.31 -3.37 19.39
N VAL A 3 -43.07 -4.31 20.31
CA VAL A 3 -42.16 -4.14 21.45
C VAL A 3 -40.75 -4.48 20.98
N PHE A 4 -39.88 -3.48 20.90
CA PHE A 4 -38.45 -3.64 20.60
C PHE A 4 -37.71 -3.91 21.92
N ALA A 5 -37.36 -5.16 22.18
CA ALA A 5 -36.50 -5.55 23.30
C ALA A 5 -35.04 -5.21 22.97
N LEU A 6 -34.49 -4.19 23.62
CA LEU A 6 -33.08 -3.83 23.58
C LEU A 6 -32.26 -4.85 24.38
N LEU A 7 -31.56 -5.75 23.70
CA LEU A 7 -30.51 -6.60 24.28
C LEU A 7 -29.24 -5.76 24.49
N PRO A 8 -28.69 -5.65 25.71
CA PRO A 8 -27.42 -4.99 25.95
C PRO A 8 -26.28 -5.86 25.40
N CYS A 9 -25.60 -5.37 24.37
CA CYS A 9 -24.38 -5.97 23.87
C CYS A 9 -23.25 -5.68 24.89
N TRP A 10 -22.89 -6.65 25.72
CA TRP A 10 -21.75 -6.54 26.63
C TRP A 10 -20.45 -6.63 25.80
N ALA A 11 -19.77 -5.50 25.63
CA ALA A 11 -18.43 -5.45 25.08
C ALA A 11 -17.43 -5.99 26.11
N HIS A 12 -17.13 -7.29 26.05
CA HIS A 12 -16.04 -7.86 26.83
C HIS A 12 -14.71 -7.38 26.23
N ALA A 13 -14.01 -6.50 26.96
CA ALA A 13 -12.60 -6.21 26.68
C ALA A 13 -11.79 -7.48 27.00
N GLU A 14 -11.45 -8.26 25.97
CA GLU A 14 -10.71 -9.50 26.10
C GLU A 14 -9.29 -9.22 26.62
N GLN A 15 -9.02 -9.64 27.86
CA GLN A 15 -7.68 -9.60 28.43
C GLN A 15 -6.93 -10.84 27.98
N LEU A 16 -5.77 -10.65 27.35
CA LEU A 16 -4.88 -11.74 26.95
C LEU A 16 -3.67 -11.79 27.90
N TYR A 17 -3.34 -12.99 28.36
CA TYR A 17 -2.21 -13.26 29.23
C TYR A 17 -1.03 -13.75 28.38
N ARG A 18 0.17 -13.24 28.67
CA ARG A 18 1.39 -13.71 28.03
C ARG A 18 1.90 -14.95 28.75
N CYS A 19 1.97 -16.06 28.02
CA CYS A 19 2.34 -17.37 28.52
C CYS A 19 3.57 -17.85 27.76
N GLY A 20 4.74 -17.36 28.18
CA GLY A 20 6.01 -17.55 27.46
C GLY A 20 5.98 -16.88 26.08
N ASN A 21 6.00 -17.71 25.03
CA ASN A 21 5.94 -17.29 23.61
C ASN A 21 4.54 -17.34 23.00
N THR A 22 3.53 -17.71 23.79
CA THR A 22 2.13 -17.86 23.36
C THR A 22 1.22 -16.96 24.19
N TYR A 23 0.07 -16.59 23.62
CA TYR A 23 -0.95 -15.78 24.31
C TYR A 23 -2.16 -16.68 24.65
N SER A 24 -2.70 -16.53 25.86
CA SER A 24 -3.87 -17.29 26.33
C SER A 24 -4.96 -16.35 26.83
N GLN A 25 -6.22 -16.73 26.65
CA GLN A 25 -7.39 -16.03 27.20
C GLN A 25 -7.60 -16.38 28.69
N THR A 26 -6.98 -17.46 29.18
CA THR A 26 -6.98 -17.85 30.58
C THR A 26 -5.58 -17.65 31.20
N PRO A 27 -5.49 -17.22 32.47
CA PRO A 27 -4.22 -17.04 33.14
C PRO A 27 -3.46 -18.37 33.21
N CYS A 28 -2.25 -18.39 32.66
CA CYS A 28 -1.41 -19.59 32.59
C CYS A 28 -0.62 -19.88 33.88
N ALA A 29 -0.51 -18.90 34.77
CA ALA A 29 0.16 -19.02 36.07
C ALA A 29 -0.36 -17.92 37.03
N ALA A 30 -0.12 -18.08 38.33
CA ALA A 30 -0.56 -17.12 39.36
C ALA A 30 0.09 -15.73 39.23
N ASP A 31 1.23 -15.63 38.54
CA ASP A 31 1.98 -14.41 38.25
C ASP A 31 1.77 -13.91 36.80
N ALA A 32 0.83 -14.50 36.06
CA ALA A 32 0.56 -14.12 34.68
C ALA A 32 0.12 -12.66 34.57
N THR A 33 0.94 -11.83 33.93
CA THR A 33 0.66 -10.41 33.78
C THR A 33 -0.37 -10.20 32.67
N ALA A 34 -1.55 -9.70 33.03
CA ALA A 34 -2.57 -9.30 32.06
C ALA A 34 -2.06 -8.11 31.23
N LYS A 35 -1.96 -8.27 29.91
CA LYS A 35 -1.71 -7.15 29.00
C LYS A 35 -3.00 -6.74 28.34
N LYS A 36 -3.45 -5.51 28.61
CA LYS A 36 -4.42 -4.84 27.74
C LYS A 36 -3.71 -4.50 26.43
N LEU A 37 -3.95 -5.31 25.41
CA LEU A 37 -3.62 -4.90 24.05
C LEU A 37 -4.59 -3.77 23.69
N PRO A 38 -4.10 -2.60 23.25
CA PRO A 38 -5.00 -1.58 22.72
C PRO A 38 -5.69 -2.19 21.50
N SER A 39 -7.02 -2.29 21.55
CA SER A 39 -7.90 -2.82 20.50
C SER A 39 -7.83 -2.04 19.17
N SER A 40 -6.92 -1.06 19.07
CA SER A 40 -6.82 -0.11 17.96
C SER A 40 -5.36 0.26 17.63
N ALA A 41 -4.41 -0.66 17.88
CA ALA A 41 -3.12 -0.54 17.22
C ALA A 41 -3.32 -0.92 15.75
N ALA A 42 -3.36 0.06 14.86
CA ALA A 42 -3.27 -0.19 13.43
C ALA A 42 -2.03 -1.07 13.19
N PRO A 43 -2.13 -2.15 12.41
CA PRO A 43 -0.97 -2.98 12.11
C PRO A 43 0.13 -2.09 11.53
N ASP A 44 1.35 -2.26 12.02
CA ASP A 44 2.51 -1.50 11.54
C ASP A 44 2.55 -1.57 10.01
N ALA A 45 2.77 -0.41 9.37
CA ALA A 45 2.92 -0.34 7.93
C ALA A 45 4.10 -1.24 7.55
N ALA A 46 3.82 -2.36 6.90
CA ALA A 46 4.87 -3.33 6.62
C ALA A 46 5.96 -2.69 5.74
N ALA A 47 7.21 -3.03 6.05
CA ALA A 47 8.39 -2.47 5.41
C ALA A 47 8.32 -2.57 3.88
N GLY A 48 8.78 -1.51 3.19
CA GLY A 48 8.83 -1.43 1.73
C GLY A 48 8.45 -0.05 1.18
N LEU A 49 8.83 0.22 -0.07
CA LEU A 49 8.41 1.41 -0.81
C LEU A 49 6.90 1.35 -1.10
N GLN A 50 6.24 2.50 -1.06
CA GLN A 50 4.79 2.61 -1.24
C GLN A 50 4.46 3.89 -2.02
N GLY A 51 3.30 3.90 -2.66
CA GLY A 51 2.77 5.10 -3.31
C GLY A 51 3.74 5.72 -4.31
N GLU A 52 4.02 7.01 -4.13
CA GLU A 52 4.88 7.78 -5.04
C GLU A 52 6.29 7.21 -5.15
N ALA A 53 6.88 6.80 -4.03
CA ALA A 53 8.23 6.24 -4.01
C ALA A 53 8.31 4.92 -4.78
N LEU A 54 7.26 4.10 -4.71
CA LEU A 54 7.16 2.86 -5.49
C LEU A 54 7.01 3.14 -6.99
N CYS A 55 6.25 4.17 -7.37
CA CYS A 55 6.13 4.57 -8.77
C CYS A 55 7.40 5.20 -9.34
N ALA A 56 8.14 5.98 -8.54
CA ALA A 56 9.41 6.59 -8.93
C ALA A 56 10.54 5.58 -9.14
N THR A 57 10.41 4.37 -8.59
CA THR A 57 11.42 3.31 -8.63
C THR A 57 10.94 2.14 -9.49
N GLU A 58 10.16 1.24 -8.91
CA GLU A 58 9.62 0.04 -9.57
C GLU A 58 8.75 0.38 -10.79
N GLY A 59 8.01 1.48 -10.73
CA GLY A 59 7.24 1.97 -11.89
C GLY A 59 8.14 2.31 -13.08
N VAL A 60 9.25 3.02 -12.84
CA VAL A 60 10.20 3.41 -13.88
C VAL A 60 10.92 2.20 -14.46
N LEU A 61 11.32 1.25 -13.62
CA LEU A 61 11.93 -0.01 -14.06
C LEU A 61 11.00 -0.77 -15.03
N ARG A 62 9.70 -0.83 -14.72
CA ARG A 62 8.71 -1.53 -15.56
C ARG A 62 8.35 -0.81 -16.85
N MET A 63 8.58 0.50 -16.94
CA MET A 63 8.34 1.27 -18.16
C MET A 63 9.35 0.92 -19.27
N GLY A 64 10.48 0.29 -18.93
CA GLY A 64 11.49 -0.11 -19.91
C GLY A 64 12.25 1.07 -20.51
N VAL A 65 12.50 2.13 -19.73
CA VAL A 65 13.36 3.24 -20.17
C VAL A 65 14.82 2.78 -20.35
N PRO A 66 15.60 3.37 -21.26
CA PRO A 66 16.96 2.88 -21.61
C PRO A 66 17.96 2.81 -20.45
N ASP A 67 17.92 3.80 -19.55
CA ASP A 67 18.73 3.87 -18.34
C ASP A 67 17.82 4.30 -17.17
N PRO A 68 17.19 3.34 -16.46
CA PRO A 68 16.24 3.64 -15.40
C PRO A 68 16.92 4.24 -14.16
N GLU A 69 18.16 3.86 -13.86
CA GLU A 69 18.90 4.40 -12.71
C GLU A 69 19.44 5.82 -12.99
N GLY A 70 19.76 6.12 -14.26
CA GLY A 70 20.15 7.46 -14.69
C GLY A 70 18.99 8.41 -14.98
N ALA A 71 17.75 7.94 -14.90
CA ALA A 71 16.56 8.75 -15.14
C ALA A 71 16.36 9.80 -14.04
N ARG A 72 16.06 11.04 -14.44
CA ARG A 72 15.72 12.11 -13.49
C ARG A 72 14.22 12.17 -13.30
N ILE A 73 13.75 11.84 -12.10
CA ILE A 73 12.34 12.04 -11.74
C ILE A 73 12.10 13.54 -11.54
N ILE A 74 11.17 14.09 -12.30
CA ILE A 74 10.77 15.50 -12.21
C ILE A 74 9.63 15.65 -11.21
N SER A 75 8.62 14.78 -11.30
CA SER A 75 7.53 14.75 -10.32
C SER A 75 6.79 13.42 -10.33
N VAL A 76 6.20 13.07 -9.19
CA VAL A 76 5.18 12.03 -9.11
C VAL A 76 3.92 12.65 -8.52
N THR A 77 2.79 12.52 -9.19
CA THR A 77 1.54 13.18 -8.82
C THR A 77 0.42 12.16 -8.74
N LYS A 78 -0.21 12.04 -7.57
CA LYS A 78 -1.39 11.20 -7.41
C LYS A 78 -2.56 11.77 -8.22
N LEU A 79 -3.16 10.94 -9.07
CA LEU A 79 -4.30 11.30 -9.92
C LEU A 79 -5.64 10.75 -9.41
N GLY A 80 -5.64 9.79 -8.49
CA GLY A 80 -6.85 9.22 -7.90
C GLY A 80 -6.85 7.70 -7.96
N THR A 81 -8.05 7.12 -8.16
CA THR A 81 -8.25 5.69 -8.33
C THR A 81 -8.95 5.43 -9.66
N GLU A 82 -8.52 4.42 -10.41
CA GLU A 82 -9.08 4.01 -11.69
C GLU A 82 -9.25 2.48 -11.72
N VAL A 83 -10.32 1.97 -12.34
CA VAL A 83 -10.46 0.53 -12.58
C VAL A 83 -9.66 0.16 -13.83
N ILE A 84 -8.68 -0.72 -13.66
CA ILE A 84 -7.87 -1.27 -14.75
C ILE A 84 -8.15 -2.76 -14.92
N GLN A 85 -7.89 -3.30 -16.11
CA GLN A 85 -7.81 -4.75 -16.30
C GLN A 85 -6.43 -5.24 -15.86
N TYR A 86 -6.39 -6.09 -14.85
CA TYR A 86 -5.17 -6.72 -14.35
C TYR A 86 -5.43 -8.21 -14.15
N ALA A 87 -4.61 -9.07 -14.79
CA ALA A 87 -4.80 -10.52 -14.78
C ALA A 87 -6.26 -10.93 -15.10
N ASP A 88 -6.80 -10.36 -16.19
CA ASP A 88 -8.17 -10.57 -16.70
C ASP A 88 -9.30 -10.20 -15.72
N LYS A 89 -9.00 -9.41 -14.68
CA LYS A 89 -9.98 -8.96 -13.68
C LYS A 89 -10.00 -7.44 -13.57
N PRO A 90 -11.20 -6.84 -13.47
CA PRO A 90 -11.33 -5.42 -13.15
C PRO A 90 -10.83 -5.19 -11.73
N THR A 91 -9.78 -4.39 -11.59
CA THR A 91 -9.12 -4.10 -10.33
C THR A 91 -9.03 -2.60 -10.15
N ALA A 92 -9.53 -2.09 -9.03
CA ALA A 92 -9.33 -0.70 -8.67
C ALA A 92 -7.85 -0.47 -8.32
N ALA A 93 -7.25 0.53 -8.95
CA ALA A 93 -5.85 0.84 -8.84
C ALA A 93 -5.64 2.32 -8.53
N ARG A 94 -4.70 2.61 -7.63
CA ARG A 94 -4.27 3.98 -7.36
C ARG A 94 -3.41 4.47 -8.53
N LYS A 95 -3.83 5.55 -9.16
CA LYS A 95 -3.17 6.12 -10.33
C LYS A 95 -2.25 7.27 -9.94
N PHE A 96 -1.04 7.25 -10.48
CA PHE A 96 -0.05 8.31 -10.37
C PHE A 96 0.47 8.70 -11.76
N ALA A 97 0.62 9.99 -12.03
CA ALA A 97 1.41 10.48 -13.16
C ALA A 97 2.87 10.65 -12.71
N VAL A 98 3.79 10.04 -13.44
CA VAL A 98 5.23 10.16 -13.22
C VAL A 98 5.80 10.95 -14.39
N ARG A 99 6.40 12.10 -14.10
CA ARG A 99 7.16 12.92 -15.05
C ARG A 99 8.64 12.67 -14.82
N LEU A 100 9.38 12.32 -15.86
CA LEU A 100 10.82 12.05 -15.77
C LEU A 100 11.55 12.50 -17.04
N ASN A 101 12.86 12.63 -16.95
CA ASN A 101 13.74 12.83 -18.10
C ASN A 101 14.74 11.67 -18.14
N PRO A 102 14.53 10.68 -19.04
CA PRO A 102 15.40 9.51 -19.10
C PRO A 102 16.75 9.89 -19.69
N ARG A 103 17.80 9.28 -19.14
CA ARG A 103 19.13 9.34 -19.73
C ARG A 103 19.19 8.36 -20.91
N ASN A 104 19.77 8.79 -22.02
CA ASN A 104 20.04 7.92 -23.16
C ASN A 104 21.37 7.19 -22.99
N ALA A 105 21.65 6.23 -23.88
CA ALA A 105 22.88 5.44 -23.86
C ALA A 105 24.17 6.27 -24.06
N HIS A 106 24.07 7.56 -24.41
CA HIS A 106 25.20 8.47 -24.60
C HIS A 106 25.38 9.45 -23.44
N GLY A 107 24.64 9.26 -22.34
CA GLY A 107 24.71 10.11 -21.15
C GLY A 107 23.91 11.41 -21.23
N GLY A 108 23.24 11.67 -22.35
CA GLY A 108 22.40 12.84 -22.57
C GLY A 108 20.97 12.65 -22.09
N TYR A 109 20.27 13.75 -21.84
CA TYR A 109 18.85 13.77 -21.46
C TYR A 109 18.02 14.17 -22.68
N GLY A 110 17.18 13.24 -23.14
CA GLY A 110 16.47 13.37 -24.42
C GLY A 110 15.19 14.22 -24.37
N GLY A 111 14.75 14.60 -23.17
CA GLY A 111 13.52 15.35 -22.99
C GLY A 111 12.60 14.72 -21.95
N GLU A 112 11.61 15.48 -21.52
CA GLU A 112 10.66 15.02 -20.53
C GLU A 112 9.68 14.01 -21.13
N GLN A 113 9.42 12.94 -20.36
CA GLN A 113 8.42 11.94 -20.63
C GLN A 113 7.47 11.83 -19.42
N VAL A 114 6.22 11.51 -19.71
CA VAL A 114 5.19 11.29 -18.69
C VAL A 114 4.59 9.91 -18.88
N PHE A 115 4.40 9.17 -17.80
CA PHE A 115 3.67 7.91 -17.80
C PHE A 115 2.76 7.77 -16.59
N ASN A 116 1.76 6.91 -16.69
CA ASN A 116 0.90 6.53 -15.59
C ASN A 116 1.42 5.26 -14.91
N CYS A 117 1.52 5.32 -13.59
CA CYS A 117 1.80 4.20 -12.72
C CYS A 117 0.53 3.83 -11.96
N PHE A 118 0.13 2.56 -12.04
CA PHE A 118 -1.05 2.02 -11.37
C PHE A 118 -0.61 1.07 -10.27
N LEU A 119 -0.96 1.40 -9.03
CA LEU A 119 -0.66 0.58 -7.86
C LEU A 119 -1.91 -0.15 -7.37
N SER A 120 -1.73 -1.22 -6.62
CA SER A 120 -2.78 -1.84 -5.83
C SER A 120 -3.46 -0.84 -4.89
N GLU A 121 -4.67 -1.16 -4.42
CA GLU A 121 -5.45 -0.28 -3.53
C GLU A 121 -4.68 0.11 -2.25
N ASP A 122 -3.91 -0.83 -1.69
CA ASP A 122 -3.03 -0.60 -0.54
C ASP A 122 -1.79 0.25 -0.90
N GLY A 123 -1.51 0.46 -2.19
CA GLY A 123 -0.40 1.29 -2.69
C GLY A 123 0.97 0.62 -2.60
N ARG A 124 1.02 -0.72 -2.49
CA ARG A 124 2.26 -1.46 -2.18
C ARG A 124 2.76 -2.34 -3.31
N ARG A 125 2.03 -2.45 -4.42
CA ARG A 125 2.42 -3.23 -5.60
C ARG A 125 2.13 -2.46 -6.86
N VAL A 126 3.09 -2.41 -7.77
CA VAL A 126 2.82 -1.93 -9.14
C VAL A 126 1.99 -3.00 -9.85
N LEU A 127 0.84 -2.61 -10.39
CA LEU A 127 -0.03 -3.48 -11.19
C LEU A 127 0.24 -3.28 -12.68
N ALA A 128 0.32 -2.03 -13.12
CA ALA A 128 0.57 -1.67 -14.51
C ALA A 128 1.30 -0.33 -14.61
N VAL A 129 1.99 -0.14 -15.73
CA VAL A 129 2.54 1.14 -16.15
C VAL A 129 2.21 1.35 -17.62
N GLY A 130 2.03 2.60 -18.04
CA GLY A 130 1.76 2.88 -19.45
C GLY A 130 1.63 4.36 -19.74
N ASN A 131 1.50 4.70 -21.03
CA ASN A 131 1.38 6.09 -21.44
C ASN A 131 0.12 6.76 -20.86
N PRO A 132 0.15 8.08 -20.64
CA PRO A 132 -1.05 8.84 -20.37
C PRO A 132 -2.03 8.59 -21.51
N ARG A 133 -3.25 8.14 -21.20
CA ARG A 133 -4.32 8.16 -22.21
C ARG A 133 -4.57 9.64 -22.57
N PRO A 134 -4.78 9.95 -23.87
CA PRO A 134 -5.16 11.29 -24.30
C PRO A 134 -6.50 11.72 -23.70
#